data_AF-A0A9D5NGY2-F1
#
_entry.id   AF-A0A9D5NGY2-F1
#
_cell.length_a   1.000
_cell.length_b   1.000
_cell.length_c   1.000
_cell.angle_alpha   90.00
_cell.angle_beta   90.00
_cell.angle_gamma   90.00
#
_symmetry.space_group_name_H-M   'P 1'
#
loop_
_entity.id
_entity.type
_entity.pdbx_description
1 polymer ?
#
loop_
_entity_poly.entity_id
_entity_poly.type
_entity_poly.pdbx_seq_one_letter_code
_entity_poly.pdbx_strand_id
1 'polypeptide(L)'
;MFLINIPIIVEYIYIGDNMYKISPLYYGYSSLEPYIDTHTMGLHYNKHYRNYLNNLNKLLIDNNYDFSYPIEQLHLHIDKFNKNTIEDILFNLGGVLNHELYFRIIAPNKNKNDKLPLINIINQKYGNYNNFKEEFKKYAKKLKGSGYTCLVMNENNEIFIINTQNQDSPIFYNLTPIIIIDMWEHAYYINYENDKDKYIDAFFDILNLEEVNKIFEFNYRR
;
A
#
# COMPACT_ATOMS: atom_id res chain seq x y z
N MET A 1 10.88 -24.12 -1.23
CA MET A 1 9.83 -23.10 -1.33
C MET A 1 10.01 -22.20 -0.11
N PHE A 2 10.87 -21.18 -0.24
CA PHE A 2 11.23 -20.33 0.89
C PHE A 2 10.06 -19.41 1.19
N LEU A 3 9.50 -19.56 2.39
CA LEU A 3 8.52 -18.65 2.95
C LEU A 3 9.08 -17.24 2.83
N ILE A 4 8.44 -16.37 2.05
CA ILE A 4 8.68 -14.95 2.17
C ILE A 4 8.16 -14.62 3.57
N ASN A 5 9.08 -14.52 4.55
CA ASN A 5 8.76 -13.97 5.86
C ASN A 5 8.48 -12.48 5.64
N ILE A 6 7.24 -12.17 5.29
CA ILE A 6 6.69 -10.83 5.19
C ILE A 6 5.91 -10.59 6.50
N PRO A 7 6.50 -10.14 7.61
CA PRO A 7 5.78 -9.31 8.55
C PRO A 7 5.80 -7.91 7.96
N ILE A 8 5.03 -7.72 6.90
CA ILE A 8 4.47 -6.41 6.69
C ILE A 8 3.06 -6.56 7.23
N ILE A 9 2.62 -5.48 7.88
CA ILE A 9 1.23 -5.15 8.08
C ILE A 9 0.69 -5.69 9.43
N VAL A 10 0.79 -4.84 10.47
CA VAL A 10 0.13 -4.92 11.80
C VAL A 10 0.43 -6.13 12.68
N GLU A 11 0.55 -5.87 13.98
CA GLU A 11 0.04 -6.82 14.98
C GLU A 11 -1.47 -7.00 14.70
N TYR A 12 -1.83 -7.93 13.82
CA TYR A 12 -3.22 -8.36 13.74
C TYR A 12 -3.52 -9.05 15.05
N ILE A 13 -4.12 -8.29 15.97
CA ILE A 13 -4.58 -8.82 17.23
C ILE A 13 -5.67 -9.82 16.88
N TYR A 14 -5.32 -11.09 16.93
CA TYR A 14 -6.27 -12.19 16.97
C TYR A 14 -7.08 -12.02 18.26
N ILE A 15 -8.18 -11.26 18.19
CA ILE A 15 -9.10 -11.11 19.32
C ILE A 15 -10.26 -12.06 19.08
N GLY A 16 -10.05 -13.39 19.13
CA GLY A 16 -11.11 -14.40 19.31
C GLY A 16 -12.35 -14.36 18.39
N ASP A 17 -12.38 -13.49 17.39
CA ASP A 17 -13.47 -13.18 16.50
C ASP A 17 -12.99 -13.57 15.10
N ASN A 18 -13.77 -14.35 14.36
CA ASN A 18 -13.45 -14.91 13.04
C ASN A 18 -13.38 -13.82 11.93
N MET A 19 -12.50 -12.81 12.03
CA MET A 19 -12.31 -11.75 11.02
C MET A 19 -11.05 -10.89 11.21
N TYR A 20 -10.56 -10.32 10.09
CA TYR A 20 -9.50 -9.31 10.09
C TYR A 20 -10.00 -7.92 10.49
N LYS A 21 -9.11 -7.05 10.99
CA LYS A 21 -9.41 -5.68 11.45
C LYS A 21 -8.45 -4.67 10.81
N ILE A 22 -8.91 -3.45 10.54
CA ILE A 22 -8.06 -2.35 10.04
C ILE A 22 -7.08 -1.91 11.13
N SER A 23 -5.83 -1.62 10.77
CA SER A 23 -4.90 -0.88 11.65
C SER A 23 -5.45 0.48 12.03
N PRO A 24 -5.39 0.88 13.31
CA PRO A 24 -5.72 2.25 13.68
C PRO A 24 -4.80 3.24 12.95
N LEU A 25 -5.38 4.33 12.44
CA LEU A 25 -4.60 5.46 11.93
C LEU A 25 -3.84 6.11 13.09
N TYR A 26 -2.51 6.19 12.99
CA TYR A 26 -1.65 6.73 14.05
C TYR A 26 -1.56 8.27 14.07
N TYR A 27 -2.37 8.94 13.25
CA TYR A 27 -2.48 10.39 13.16
C TYR A 27 -3.95 10.77 12.89
N GLY A 28 -4.33 12.00 13.25
CA GLY A 28 -5.70 12.50 13.03
C GLY A 28 -5.99 12.79 11.55
N TYR A 29 -7.26 12.79 11.17
CA TYR A 29 -7.67 12.99 9.76
C TYR A 29 -7.24 14.34 9.16
N SER A 30 -7.08 15.37 9.98
CA SER A 30 -6.60 16.69 9.54
C SER A 30 -5.08 16.83 9.55
N SER A 31 -4.34 15.79 9.97
CA SER A 31 -2.89 15.91 10.20
C SER A 31 -2.08 16.06 8.92
N LEU A 32 -2.66 15.70 7.77
CA LEU A 32 -2.00 15.76 6.47
C LEU A 32 -2.35 17.03 5.70
N GLU A 33 -3.12 17.96 6.27
CA GLU A 33 -3.36 19.25 5.64
C GLU A 33 -2.06 20.07 5.55
N PRO A 34 -1.84 20.83 4.44
CA PRO A 34 -2.76 21.06 3.33
C PRO A 34 -2.65 20.02 2.18
N TYR A 35 -1.88 18.95 2.36
CA TYR A 35 -1.55 17.98 1.30
C TYR A 35 -2.68 17.01 0.98
N ILE A 36 -3.39 16.51 1.99
CA ILE A 36 -4.64 15.75 1.84
C ILE A 36 -5.63 16.35 2.83
N ASP A 37 -6.80 16.77 2.35
CA ASP A 37 -7.81 17.38 3.19
C ASP A 37 -8.48 16.37 4.12
N THR A 38 -8.98 16.89 5.25
CA THR A 38 -9.69 16.09 6.26
C THR A 38 -10.86 15.29 5.68
N HIS A 39 -11.58 15.84 4.69
CA HIS A 39 -12.75 15.17 4.12
C HIS A 39 -12.34 13.95 3.28
N THR A 40 -11.34 14.11 2.41
CA THR A 40 -10.73 12.98 1.68
C THR A 40 -10.19 11.94 2.63
N MET A 41 -9.42 12.31 3.66
CA MET A 41 -8.92 11.35 4.66
C MET A 41 -10.04 10.56 5.35
N GLY A 42 -11.13 11.24 5.72
CA GLY A 42 -12.31 10.63 6.32
C GLY A 42 -13.00 9.63 5.37
N LEU A 43 -13.22 10.00 4.11
CA LEU A 43 -13.82 9.13 3.10
C LEU A 43 -12.91 7.95 2.77
N HIS A 44 -11.64 8.21 2.49
CA HIS A 44 -10.67 7.23 2.03
C HIS A 44 -10.46 6.13 3.09
N TYR A 45 -10.25 6.50 4.36
CA TYR A 45 -10.01 5.54 5.43
C TYR A 45 -11.32 4.89 5.95
N ASN A 46 -12.36 5.68 6.27
CA ASN A 46 -13.57 5.13 6.91
C ASN A 46 -14.60 4.55 5.95
N LYS A 47 -14.53 4.88 4.66
CA LYS A 47 -15.44 4.34 3.64
C LYS A 47 -14.70 3.38 2.71
N HIS A 48 -13.76 3.85 1.90
CA HIS A 48 -13.13 3.00 0.88
C HIS A 48 -12.37 1.82 1.50
N TYR A 49 -11.36 2.12 2.32
CA TYR A 49 -10.57 1.07 2.98
C TYR A 49 -11.45 0.13 3.83
N ARG A 50 -12.31 0.69 4.70
CA ARG A 50 -13.21 -0.12 5.54
C ARG A 50 -14.17 -1.00 4.75
N ASN A 51 -14.66 -0.53 3.61
CA ASN A 51 -15.56 -1.32 2.78
C ASN A 51 -14.85 -2.52 2.15
N TYR A 52 -13.61 -2.36 1.68
CA TYR A 52 -12.80 -3.49 1.18
C TYR A 52 -12.62 -4.55 2.26
N LEU A 53 -12.27 -4.15 3.49
CA LEU A 53 -12.10 -5.12 4.59
C LEU A 53 -13.42 -5.83 4.95
N ASN A 54 -14.52 -5.08 5.07
CA ASN A 54 -15.82 -5.67 5.41
C ASN A 54 -16.26 -6.70 4.36
N ASN A 55 -16.11 -6.37 3.08
CA ASN A 55 -16.44 -7.27 1.98
C ASN A 55 -15.53 -8.50 1.95
N LEU A 56 -14.21 -8.30 2.16
CA LEU A 56 -13.26 -9.41 2.26
C LEU A 56 -13.67 -10.36 3.38
N ASN A 57 -13.86 -9.86 4.61
CA ASN A 57 -14.25 -10.68 5.75
C ASN A 57 -15.55 -11.45 5.48
N LYS A 58 -16.54 -10.82 4.86
CA LYS A 58 -17.79 -11.50 4.45
C LYS A 58 -17.51 -12.67 3.50
N LEU A 59 -16.74 -12.44 2.44
CA LEU A 59 -16.38 -13.47 1.46
C LEU A 59 -15.62 -14.63 2.10
N LEU A 60 -14.72 -14.33 3.04
CA LEU A 60 -13.93 -15.33 3.75
C LEU A 60 -14.78 -16.19 4.69
N ILE A 61 -15.73 -15.57 5.41
CA ILE A 61 -16.71 -16.29 6.23
C ILE A 61 -17.59 -17.19 5.36
N ASP A 62 -18.12 -16.67 4.25
CA ASP A 62 -18.97 -17.41 3.33
C ASP A 62 -18.24 -18.61 2.68
N ASN A 63 -16.90 -18.54 2.60
CA ASN A 63 -16.04 -19.62 2.11
C ASN A 63 -15.41 -20.49 3.21
N ASN A 64 -15.81 -20.35 4.48
CA ASN A 64 -15.24 -21.09 5.63
C ASN A 64 -13.71 -21.00 5.73
N TYR A 65 -13.16 -19.80 5.49
CA TYR A 65 -11.72 -19.57 5.57
C TYR A 65 -11.20 -19.68 7.02
N ASP A 66 -9.96 -20.16 7.15
CA ASP A 66 -9.25 -20.18 8.42
C ASP A 66 -8.52 -18.86 8.65
N PHE A 67 -9.04 -18.04 9.56
CA PHE A 67 -8.47 -16.75 9.96
C PHE A 67 -7.19 -16.88 10.80
N SER A 68 -6.63 -18.08 10.98
CA SER A 68 -5.31 -18.27 11.60
C SER A 68 -4.15 -17.78 10.72
N TYR A 69 -4.36 -17.65 9.40
CA TYR A 69 -3.36 -17.15 8.48
C TYR A 69 -3.30 -15.63 8.47
N PRO A 70 -2.10 -15.04 8.36
CA PRO A 70 -1.97 -13.61 8.09
C PRO A 70 -2.62 -13.23 6.75
N ILE A 71 -3.24 -12.05 6.70
CA ILE A 71 -4.01 -11.59 5.53
C ILE A 71 -3.15 -11.49 4.28
N GLU A 72 -1.88 -11.12 4.40
CA GLU A 72 -0.94 -11.01 3.29
C GLU A 72 -0.63 -12.38 2.65
N GLN A 73 -0.82 -13.48 3.37
CA GLN A 73 -0.62 -14.84 2.86
C GLN A 73 -1.89 -15.40 2.20
N LEU A 74 -3.02 -14.70 2.27
CA LEU A 74 -4.30 -15.19 1.76
C LEU A 74 -4.24 -15.55 0.27
N HIS A 75 -3.52 -14.75 -0.52
CA HIS A 75 -3.34 -14.98 -1.96
C HIS A 75 -2.61 -16.31 -2.27
N LEU A 76 -1.78 -16.83 -1.35
CA LEU A 76 -1.09 -18.12 -1.49
C LEU A 76 -2.02 -19.32 -1.33
N HIS A 77 -3.26 -19.08 -0.90
CA HIS A 77 -4.28 -20.08 -0.64
C HIS A 77 -5.53 -19.83 -1.47
N ILE A 78 -5.41 -19.04 -2.56
CA ILE A 78 -6.56 -18.61 -3.35
C ILE A 78 -7.29 -19.79 -4.03
N ASP A 79 -6.58 -20.90 -4.24
CA ASP A 79 -7.07 -22.15 -4.79
C ASP A 79 -8.03 -22.90 -3.86
N LYS A 80 -8.04 -22.57 -2.55
CA LYS A 80 -8.97 -23.14 -1.57
C LYS A 80 -10.38 -22.52 -1.63
N PHE A 81 -10.54 -21.37 -2.27
CA PHE A 81 -11.83 -20.68 -2.33
C PHE A 81 -12.69 -21.16 -3.50
N ASN A 82 -14.00 -20.92 -3.40
CA ASN A 82 -14.90 -21.14 -4.53
C ASN A 82 -14.46 -20.27 -5.71
N LYS A 83 -14.27 -20.89 -6.88
CA LYS A 83 -13.85 -20.23 -8.13
C LYS A 83 -14.66 -18.98 -8.46
N ASN A 84 -15.96 -18.98 -8.17
CA ASN A 84 -16.85 -17.85 -8.45
C ASN A 84 -16.63 -16.64 -7.52
N THR A 85 -15.83 -16.79 -6.46
CA THR A 85 -15.55 -15.72 -5.49
C THR A 85 -14.09 -15.26 -5.52
N ILE A 86 -13.22 -15.94 -6.29
CA ILE A 86 -11.77 -15.65 -6.31
C ILE A 86 -11.49 -14.21 -6.74
N GLU A 87 -12.14 -13.73 -7.80
CA GLU A 87 -11.92 -12.37 -8.31
C GLU A 87 -12.32 -11.31 -7.27
N ASP A 88 -13.48 -11.48 -6.62
CA ASP A 88 -13.93 -10.57 -5.56
C ASP A 88 -13.03 -10.62 -4.33
N ILE A 89 -12.55 -11.81 -3.95
CA ILE A 89 -11.59 -11.96 -2.84
C ILE A 89 -10.31 -11.23 -3.16
N LEU A 90 -9.72 -11.43 -4.35
CA LEU A 90 -8.47 -10.77 -4.75
C LEU A 90 -8.66 -9.25 -4.86
N PHE A 91 -9.78 -8.77 -5.38
CA PHE A 91 -10.09 -7.35 -5.48
C PHE A 91 -10.18 -6.69 -4.10
N ASN A 92 -10.89 -7.30 -3.15
CA ASN A 92 -11.00 -6.75 -1.79
C ASN A 92 -9.71 -6.94 -0.98
N LEU A 93 -9.00 -8.06 -1.16
CA LEU A 93 -7.71 -8.32 -0.53
C LEU A 93 -6.69 -7.27 -0.95
N GLY A 94 -6.53 -7.03 -2.25
CA GLY A 94 -5.59 -6.04 -2.74
C GLY A 94 -5.98 -4.62 -2.32
N GLY A 95 -7.29 -4.33 -2.25
CA GLY A 95 -7.80 -3.09 -1.66
C GLY A 95 -7.36 -2.90 -0.21
N VAL A 96 -7.47 -3.93 0.62
CA VAL A 96 -6.99 -3.89 2.00
C VAL A 96 -5.48 -3.70 2.07
N LEU A 97 -4.69 -4.55 1.39
CA LEU A 97 -3.23 -4.52 1.45
C LEU A 97 -2.65 -3.18 0.95
N ASN A 98 -3.21 -2.64 -0.14
CA ASN A 98 -2.73 -1.40 -0.74
C ASN A 98 -3.04 -0.18 0.14
N HIS A 99 -4.26 -0.07 0.68
CA HIS A 99 -4.64 1.06 1.55
C HIS A 99 -3.88 1.03 2.89
N GLU A 100 -3.72 -0.17 3.45
CA GLU A 100 -3.00 -0.36 4.69
C GLU A 100 -1.53 0.09 4.55
N LEU A 101 -0.87 -0.27 3.46
CA LEU A 101 0.46 0.25 3.17
C LEU A 101 0.43 1.77 2.93
N TYR A 102 -0.50 2.28 2.13
CA TYR A 102 -0.63 3.71 1.81
C TYR A 102 -0.72 4.58 3.08
N PHE A 103 -1.63 4.24 4.00
CA PHE A 103 -1.80 5.00 5.25
C PHE A 103 -0.61 4.81 6.20
N ARG A 104 0.05 3.66 6.20
CA ARG A 104 1.23 3.42 7.04
C ARG A 104 2.42 4.30 6.65
N ILE A 105 2.63 4.53 5.34
CA ILE A 105 3.82 5.22 4.84
C ILE A 105 3.64 6.74 4.66
N ILE A 106 2.49 7.30 5.02
CA ILE A 106 2.28 8.76 5.04
C ILE A 106 2.10 9.23 6.49
N ALA A 107 2.61 10.41 6.83
CA ALA A 107 2.51 10.95 8.19
C ALA A 107 2.66 12.48 8.22
N PRO A 108 2.11 13.17 9.24
CA PRO A 108 2.45 14.57 9.53
C PRO A 108 3.93 14.71 9.86
N ASN A 109 4.54 15.86 9.54
CA ASN A 109 5.90 16.23 9.94
C ASN A 109 6.96 15.15 9.64
N LYS A 110 7.24 14.94 8.34
CA LYS A 110 8.22 13.96 7.87
C LYS A 110 9.63 14.18 8.44
N ASN A 111 10.26 13.12 8.91
CA ASN A 111 11.70 13.08 9.10
C ASN A 111 12.37 12.97 7.73
N LYS A 112 13.03 14.06 7.29
CA LYS A 112 13.89 14.06 6.10
C LYS A 112 15.26 13.49 6.48
N ASN A 113 15.32 12.19 6.74
CA ASN A 113 16.60 11.52 6.96
C ASN A 113 17.10 10.95 5.63
N ASP A 114 18.00 11.68 5.00
CA ASP A 114 18.69 11.32 3.76
C ASP A 114 19.79 10.25 3.95
N LYS A 115 20.01 9.78 5.18
CA LYS A 115 20.99 8.73 5.52
C LYS A 115 20.38 7.33 5.70
N LEU A 116 19.11 7.16 5.37
CA LEU A 116 18.43 5.86 5.47
C LEU A 116 18.98 4.87 4.42
N PRO A 117 19.18 3.57 4.77
CA PRO A 117 19.68 2.56 3.82
C PRO A 117 18.91 2.49 2.50
N LEU A 118 17.58 2.60 2.53
CA LEU A 118 16.77 2.66 1.31
C LEU A 118 17.19 3.81 0.38
N ILE A 119 17.51 4.99 0.92
CA ILE A 119 17.92 6.16 0.13
C ILE A 119 19.23 5.87 -0.60
N ASN A 120 20.16 5.12 0.01
CA ASN A 120 21.39 4.70 -0.66
C ASN A 120 21.09 3.78 -1.85
N ILE A 121 20.21 2.80 -1.69
CA ILE A 121 19.81 1.90 -2.79
C ILE A 121 19.09 2.67 -3.90
N ILE A 122 18.20 3.61 -3.54
CA ILE A 122 17.55 4.51 -4.50
C ILE A 122 18.58 5.33 -5.27
N ASN A 123 19.54 5.94 -4.57
CA ASN A 123 20.59 6.73 -5.20
C ASN A 123 21.48 5.89 -6.13
N GLN A 124 21.78 4.64 -5.76
CA GLN A 124 22.54 3.72 -6.62
C GLN A 124 21.78 3.39 -7.92
N LYS A 125 20.47 3.13 -7.84
CA LYS A 125 19.67 2.75 -9.01
C LYS A 125 19.29 3.94 -9.89
N TYR A 126 18.86 5.04 -9.30
CA TYR A 126 18.28 6.20 -9.99
C TYR A 126 19.26 7.38 -10.11
N GLY A 127 20.48 7.23 -9.60
CA GLY A 127 21.51 8.27 -9.52
C GLY A 127 21.35 9.20 -8.31
N ASN A 128 20.12 9.62 -8.01
CA ASN A 128 19.79 10.35 -6.78
C ASN A 128 18.28 10.29 -6.47
N TYR A 129 17.88 10.69 -5.26
CA TYR A 129 16.49 10.67 -4.80
C TYR A 129 15.56 11.58 -5.62
N ASN A 130 16.03 12.71 -6.15
CA ASN A 130 15.21 13.57 -7.00
C ASN A 130 14.91 12.89 -8.35
N ASN A 131 15.91 12.26 -8.97
CA ASN A 131 15.70 11.47 -10.19
C ASN A 131 14.69 10.33 -9.96
N PHE A 132 14.75 9.67 -8.81
CA PHE A 132 13.75 8.68 -8.43
C PHE A 132 12.34 9.26 -8.36
N LYS A 133 12.14 10.41 -7.69
CA LYS A 133 10.82 11.08 -7.64
C LYS A 133 10.31 11.43 -9.04
N GLU A 134 11.19 11.93 -9.92
CA GLU A 134 10.83 12.26 -11.30
C GLU A 134 10.44 11.00 -12.10
N GLU A 135 11.15 9.89 -11.92
CA GLU A 135 10.79 8.62 -12.56
C GLU A 135 9.48 8.07 -12.02
N PHE A 136 9.29 8.08 -10.69
CA PHE A 136 8.06 7.65 -10.04
C PHE A 136 6.85 8.46 -10.52
N LYS A 137 6.98 9.79 -10.58
CA LYS A 137 5.96 10.70 -11.11
C LYS A 137 5.63 10.38 -12.56
N LYS A 138 6.62 10.06 -13.40
CA LYS A 138 6.37 9.64 -14.79
C LYS A 138 5.53 8.35 -14.87
N TYR A 139 5.76 7.37 -14.00
CA TYR A 139 4.94 6.16 -13.94
C TYR A 139 3.51 6.45 -13.47
N ALA A 140 3.37 7.24 -12.39
CA ALA A 140 2.06 7.62 -11.84
C ALA A 140 1.20 8.39 -12.83
N LYS A 141 1.78 9.34 -13.58
CA LYS A 141 1.06 10.08 -14.63
C LYS A 141 0.61 9.20 -15.80
N LYS A 142 1.38 8.15 -16.12
CA LYS A 142 1.07 7.23 -17.21
C LYS A 142 0.02 6.19 -16.84
N LEU A 143 -0.31 6.05 -15.56
CA LEU A 143 -1.38 5.18 -15.10
C LEU A 143 -2.71 5.68 -15.68
N LYS A 144 -3.33 4.84 -16.51
CA LYS A 144 -4.66 5.09 -17.07
C LYS A 144 -5.71 4.43 -16.19
N GLY A 145 -6.81 5.14 -15.95
CA GLY A 145 -7.87 4.68 -15.07
C GLY A 145 -7.42 4.63 -13.60
N SER A 146 -7.98 3.67 -12.89
CA SER A 146 -7.77 3.45 -11.46
C SER A 146 -6.63 2.49 -11.19
N GLY A 147 -5.87 2.72 -10.11
CA GLY A 147 -4.79 1.83 -9.71
C GLY A 147 -3.77 2.50 -8.80
N TYR A 148 -2.59 1.90 -8.73
CA TYR A 148 -1.50 2.33 -7.85
C TYR A 148 -0.18 2.41 -8.61
N THR A 149 0.69 3.30 -8.16
CA THR A 149 2.10 3.30 -8.56
C THR A 149 2.95 2.94 -7.36
N CYS A 150 3.85 1.97 -7.54
CA CYS A 150 4.58 1.36 -6.45
C CYS A 150 6.08 1.34 -6.74
N LEU A 151 6.90 1.67 -5.74
CA LEU A 151 8.28 1.19 -5.67
C LEU A 151 8.22 -0.17 -5.01
N VAL A 152 8.70 -1.20 -5.70
CA VAL A 152 8.66 -2.59 -5.25
C VAL A 152 10.06 -3.16 -5.19
N MET A 153 10.23 -4.25 -4.44
CA MET A 153 11.46 -5.02 -4.33
C MET A 153 11.19 -6.49 -4.67
N ASN A 154 12.04 -7.09 -5.51
CA ASN A 154 11.99 -8.52 -5.80
C ASN A 154 12.83 -9.35 -4.79
N GLU A 155 12.83 -10.66 -4.97
CA GLU A 155 13.58 -11.59 -4.10
C GLU A 155 15.11 -11.43 -4.15
N ASN A 156 15.64 -10.75 -5.16
CA ASN A 156 17.07 -10.42 -5.34
C ASN A 156 17.42 -9.05 -4.75
N ASN A 157 16.52 -8.44 -3.97
CA ASN A 157 16.62 -7.09 -3.44
C ASN A 157 16.71 -5.97 -4.49
N GLU A 158 16.35 -6.25 -5.75
CA GLU A 158 16.30 -5.22 -6.77
C GLU A 158 15.02 -4.41 -6.61
N ILE A 159 15.16 -3.10 -6.46
CA ILE A 159 14.01 -2.20 -6.41
C ILE A 159 13.63 -1.72 -7.80
N PHE A 160 12.36 -1.52 -8.12
CA PHE A 160 11.91 -0.90 -9.38
C PHE A 160 10.49 -0.36 -9.26
N ILE A 161 10.06 0.45 -10.22
CA ILE A 161 8.74 1.09 -10.21
C ILE A 161 7.78 0.30 -11.11
N ILE A 162 6.59 0.00 -10.60
CA ILE A 162 5.51 -0.62 -11.36
C ILE A 162 4.20 0.13 -11.16
N ASN A 163 3.25 -0.14 -12.06
CA ASN A 163 1.86 0.25 -11.92
C ASN A 163 1.01 -1.01 -11.76
N THR A 164 0.05 -1.00 -10.83
CA THR A 164 -1.02 -2.00 -10.75
C THR A 164 -2.35 -1.37 -11.14
N GLN A 165 -3.28 -2.18 -11.67
CA GLN A 165 -4.59 -1.72 -12.11
C GLN A 165 -5.66 -2.02 -11.06
N ASN A 166 -6.65 -1.15 -10.93
CA ASN A 166 -7.74 -1.29 -9.98
C ASN A 166 -7.23 -1.54 -8.54
N GLN A 167 -7.60 -2.65 -7.92
CA GLN A 167 -7.16 -3.06 -6.59
C GLN A 167 -6.10 -4.17 -6.61
N ASP A 168 -5.51 -4.44 -7.77
CA ASP A 168 -4.42 -5.40 -7.88
C ASP A 168 -3.20 -4.96 -7.04
N SER A 169 -2.46 -5.92 -6.49
CA SER A 169 -1.41 -5.67 -5.49
C SER A 169 -0.08 -6.30 -5.90
N PRO A 170 1.07 -5.61 -5.71
CA PRO A 170 2.39 -6.17 -6.01
C PRO A 170 2.67 -7.51 -5.33
N ILE A 171 2.07 -7.75 -4.15
CA ILE A 171 2.22 -8.99 -3.39
C ILE A 171 1.79 -10.21 -4.21
N PHE A 172 0.76 -10.08 -5.07
CA PHE A 172 0.28 -11.19 -5.90
C PHE A 172 1.29 -11.64 -6.96
N TYR A 173 2.33 -10.84 -7.20
CA TYR A 173 3.41 -11.10 -8.13
C TYR A 173 4.73 -11.44 -7.43
N ASN A 174 4.69 -11.81 -6.14
CA ASN A 174 5.87 -12.02 -5.30
C ASN A 174 6.78 -10.79 -5.21
N LEU A 175 6.22 -9.60 -5.34
CA LEU A 175 6.93 -8.33 -5.19
C LEU A 175 6.57 -7.70 -3.86
N THR A 176 7.59 -7.25 -3.14
CA THR A 176 7.40 -6.56 -1.86
C THR A 176 7.16 -5.07 -2.14
N PRO A 177 5.97 -4.52 -1.87
CA PRO A 177 5.74 -3.10 -2.03
C PRO A 177 6.42 -2.30 -0.91
N ILE A 178 7.21 -1.29 -1.30
CA ILE A 178 7.99 -0.44 -0.40
C ILE A 178 7.37 0.96 -0.29
N ILE A 179 7.06 1.57 -1.43
CA ILE A 179 6.29 2.83 -1.52
C ILE A 179 5.09 2.55 -2.40
N ILE A 180 3.92 3.07 -2.03
CA ILE A 180 2.70 3.01 -2.82
C ILE A 180 1.99 4.36 -2.80
N ILE A 181 1.54 4.84 -3.96
CA ILE A 181 0.60 5.95 -4.06
C ILE A 181 -0.72 5.44 -4.65
N ASP A 182 -1.83 5.79 -4.00
CA ASP A 182 -3.16 5.57 -4.56
C ASP A 182 -3.45 6.61 -5.64
N MET A 183 -3.66 6.17 -6.88
CA MET A 183 -3.97 7.00 -8.03
C MET A 183 -5.43 6.87 -8.50
N TRP A 184 -6.30 6.24 -7.70
CA TRP A 184 -7.75 6.36 -7.83
C TRP A 184 -8.18 7.81 -7.58
N GLU A 185 -9.15 8.31 -8.36
CA GLU A 185 -9.64 9.69 -8.23
C GLU A 185 -10.17 9.99 -6.82
N HIS A 186 -10.73 9.02 -6.12
CA HIS A 186 -11.18 9.20 -4.72
C HIS A 186 -10.06 9.65 -3.77
N ALA A 187 -8.80 9.43 -4.11
CA ALA A 187 -7.66 9.76 -3.25
C ALA A 187 -7.24 11.23 -3.35
N TYR A 188 -7.64 11.95 -4.41
CA TYR A 188 -7.12 13.30 -4.68
C TYR A 188 -8.10 14.28 -5.30
N TYR A 189 -9.21 13.84 -5.89
CA TYR A 189 -10.04 14.70 -6.74
C TYR A 189 -10.63 15.91 -5.99
N ILE A 190 -10.92 15.77 -4.70
CA ILE A 190 -11.48 16.85 -3.88
C ILE A 190 -10.49 18.02 -3.73
N ASN A 191 -9.19 17.74 -3.59
CA ASN A 191 -8.16 18.77 -3.44
C ASN A 191 -7.50 19.20 -4.75
N TYR A 192 -7.43 18.29 -5.73
CA TYR A 192 -6.57 18.45 -6.90
C TYR A 192 -7.31 18.36 -8.22
N GLU A 193 -8.59 17.98 -8.23
CA GLU A 193 -9.39 17.77 -9.44
C GLU A 193 -8.63 16.87 -10.44
N ASN A 194 -8.33 17.37 -11.65
CA ASN A 194 -7.58 16.65 -12.66
C ASN A 194 -6.04 16.86 -12.58
N ASP A 195 -5.55 17.65 -11.63
CA ASP A 195 -4.12 17.98 -11.46
C ASP A 195 -3.38 16.88 -10.67
N LYS A 196 -3.21 15.72 -11.34
CA LYS A 196 -2.47 14.58 -10.78
C LYS A 196 -1.04 14.95 -10.40
N ASP A 197 -0.43 15.92 -11.09
CA ASP A 197 0.94 16.32 -10.84
C ASP A 197 1.11 16.91 -9.45
N LYS A 198 0.20 17.81 -9.05
CA LYS A 198 0.21 18.38 -7.70
C LYS A 198 -0.07 17.35 -6.62
N TYR A 199 -0.98 16.42 -6.85
CA TYR A 199 -1.24 15.34 -5.88
C TYR A 199 0.00 14.46 -5.67
N ILE A 200 0.70 14.07 -6.75
CA ILE A 200 1.92 13.27 -6.64
C ILE A 200 3.03 14.03 -5.89
N ASP A 201 3.18 15.33 -6.17
CA ASP A 201 4.15 16.16 -5.45
C ASP A 201 3.79 16.28 -3.96
N ALA A 202 2.51 16.50 -3.64
CA ALA A 202 2.00 16.56 -2.29
C ALA A 202 2.18 15.24 -1.52
N PHE A 203 2.02 14.09 -2.19
CA PHE A 203 2.31 12.78 -1.62
C PHE A 203 3.77 12.66 -1.17
N PHE A 204 4.74 13.07 -2.01
CA PHE A 204 6.15 13.11 -1.59
C PHE A 204 6.42 14.13 -0.48
N ASP A 205 5.50 15.06 -0.24
CA ASP A 205 5.55 15.97 0.90
C ASP A 205 5.12 15.38 2.23
N ILE A 206 4.33 14.33 2.22
CA ILE A 206 3.87 13.60 3.42
C ILE A 206 4.43 12.17 3.55
N LEU A 207 5.24 11.73 2.58
CA LEU A 207 5.88 10.41 2.62
C LEU A 207 6.81 10.26 3.83
N ASN A 208 6.51 9.30 4.69
CA ASN A 208 7.27 8.95 5.88
C ASN A 208 8.42 7.99 5.52
N LEU A 209 9.58 8.56 5.16
CA LEU A 209 10.74 7.78 4.75
C LEU A 209 11.27 6.82 5.82
N GLU A 210 11.08 7.09 7.12
CA GLU A 210 11.49 6.17 8.18
C GLU A 210 10.66 4.89 8.16
N GLU A 211 9.35 5.02 7.97
CA GLU A 211 8.47 3.85 7.92
C GLU A 211 8.64 3.07 6.62
N VAL A 212 8.82 3.77 5.50
CA VAL A 212 9.24 3.15 4.23
C VAL A 212 10.56 2.39 4.41
N ASN A 213 11.55 2.98 5.09
CA ASN A 213 12.85 2.35 5.30
C ASN A 213 12.76 1.13 6.23
N LYS A 214 11.91 1.14 7.26
CA LYS A 214 11.66 -0.04 8.10
C LYS A 214 11.07 -1.19 7.29
N ILE A 215 10.11 -0.91 6.41
CA ILE A 215 9.55 -1.94 5.50
C ILE A 215 10.65 -2.48 4.58
N PHE A 216 11.47 -1.61 4.02
CA PHE A 216 12.61 -2.00 3.19
C PHE A 216 13.60 -2.88 3.95
N GLU A 217 14.15 -2.42 5.07
CA GLU A 217 15.16 -3.15 5.84
C GLU A 217 14.64 -4.49 6.35
N PHE A 218 13.37 -4.55 6.76
CA PHE A 218 12.76 -5.79 7.20
C PHE A 218 12.83 -6.86 6.10
N ASN A 219 12.47 -6.49 4.86
CA ASN A 219 12.38 -7.41 3.75
C ASN A 219 13.71 -7.57 2.99
N TYR A 220 14.71 -6.74 3.30
CA TYR A 220 16.01 -6.76 2.63
C TYR A 220 16.80 -7.99 3.08
N ARG A 221 16.97 -8.94 2.16
CA ARG A 221 17.72 -10.17 2.43
C ARG A 221 19.21 -9.87 2.46
N ARG A 222 19.90 -10.25 3.54
CA ARG A 222 21.36 -10.19 3.62
C ARG A 222 21.99 -11.47 3.07
#